data_AF-A0A2V9FAG8-F1
#
_entry.id   AF-A0A2V9FAG8-F1
#
_cell.length_a   1.000
_cell.length_b   1.000
_cell.length_c   1.000
_cell.angle_alpha   90.00
_cell.angle_beta   90.00
_cell.angle_gamma   90.00
#
_symmetry.space_group_name_H-M   'P 1'
#
loop_
_entity.id
_entity.type
_entity.pdbx_description
1 polymer ?
#
loop_
_entity_poly.entity_id
_entity_poly.type
_entity_poly.pdbx_seq_one_letter_code
_entity_poly.pdbx_strand_id
1 'polypeptide(L)' 'MSDAASTKSAPPTVLSLAQLLEQQPSSAPPCLVEPGLLPPQGILFVGGEPKVGKSLLVANLALSLAAGVDRLGFSISAR' A
#
# COMPACT_ATOMS: atom_id res chain seq x y z
N MET A 1 9.96 -11.91 45.94
CA MET A 1 10.78 -11.62 44.74
C MET A 1 9.80 -11.48 43.61
N SER A 2 9.65 -10.25 43.11
CA SER A 2 8.51 -9.80 42.32
C SER A 2 8.74 -10.04 40.83
N ASP A 3 7.88 -10.83 40.20
CA ASP A 3 7.76 -10.89 38.73
C ASP A 3 6.70 -9.88 38.28
N ALA A 4 7.16 -8.73 37.78
CA ALA A 4 6.30 -7.74 37.15
C ALA A 4 6.00 -8.17 35.71
N ALA A 5 4.76 -8.60 35.48
CA ALA A 5 4.23 -8.87 34.15
C ALA A 5 4.33 -7.61 33.28
N SER A 6 5.18 -7.65 32.27
CA SER A 6 5.32 -6.60 31.25
C SER A 6 4.08 -6.59 30.36
N THR A 7 3.06 -5.83 30.74
CA THR A 7 1.89 -5.55 29.90
C THR A 7 2.31 -4.65 28.74
N LYS A 8 2.44 -5.23 27.55
CA LYS A 8 2.72 -4.50 26.30
C LYS A 8 1.54 -3.58 25.98
N SER A 9 1.64 -2.34 26.44
CA SER A 9 0.69 -1.26 26.17
C SER A 9 0.53 -1.04 24.66
N ALA A 10 -0.71 -1.01 24.18
CA ALA A 10 -1.02 -0.69 22.78
C ALA A 10 -0.59 0.75 22.48
N PRO A 11 -0.09 1.04 21.27
CA PRO A 11 0.30 2.40 20.92
C PRO A 11 -0.91 3.35 21.00
N PRO A 12 -0.71 4.59 21.47
CA PRO A 12 -1.79 5.56 21.62
C PRO A 12 -2.39 5.91 20.26
N THR A 13 -3.72 5.96 20.17
CA THR A 13 -4.48 6.28 18.95
C THR A 13 -4.28 7.73 18.48
N VAL A 14 -3.82 8.61 19.36
CA VAL A 14 -3.58 10.03 19.07
C VAL A 14 -2.10 10.34 19.33
N LEU A 15 -1.41 10.81 18.30
CA LEU A 15 0.00 11.17 18.35
C LEU A 15 0.15 12.68 18.13
N SER A 16 1.11 13.28 18.84
CA SER A 16 1.58 14.63 18.50
C SER A 16 2.40 14.59 17.22
N LEU A 17 2.54 15.74 16.54
CA LEU A 17 3.32 15.84 15.30
C LEU A 17 4.79 15.40 15.50
N ALA A 18 5.42 15.76 16.63
CA ALA A 18 6.78 15.35 16.93
C ALA A 18 6.91 13.82 17.02
N GLN A 19 5.97 13.16 17.70
CA GLN A 19 5.94 11.69 17.79
C GLN A 19 5.66 11.02 16.45
N LEU A 20 4.83 11.65 15.60
CA LEU A 20 4.52 11.13 14.27
C LEU A 20 5.74 11.19 13.34
N LEU A 21 6.56 12.23 13.47
CA LEU A 21 7.83 12.36 12.73
C LEU A 21 8.88 11.35 13.22
N GLU A 22 8.97 11.08 14.52
CA GLU A 22 9.84 10.04 15.08
C GLU A 22 9.43 8.63 14.65
N GLN A 23 8.13 8.39 14.49
CA GLN A 23 7.56 7.11 14.07
C GLN A 23 7.46 6.94 12.55
N GLN A 24 7.83 7.96 11.78
CA GLN A 24 7.75 7.90 10.34
C GLN A 24 8.69 6.79 9.81
N PRO A 25 8.17 5.80 9.07
CA PRO A 25 9.02 4.76 8.52
C PRO A 25 10.06 5.37 7.57
N SER A 26 11.31 4.92 7.66
CA SER A 26 12.43 5.41 6.85
C SER A 26 12.30 5.05 5.36
N SER A 27 11.46 4.08 5.03
CA SER A 27 11.16 3.66 3.66
C SER A 27 9.68 3.86 3.34
N ALA A 28 9.38 4.15 2.06
CA ALA A 28 8.01 4.20 1.58
C ALA A 28 7.30 2.85 1.85
N PRO A 29 6.02 2.88 2.26
CA PRO A 29 5.26 1.65 2.48
C PRO A 29 5.17 0.86 1.16
N PRO A 30 5.23 -0.48 1.22
CA PRO A 30 5.21 -1.32 0.03
C PRO A 30 3.90 -1.11 -0.74
N CYS A 31 3.97 -0.85 -2.04
CA CYS A 31 2.79 -0.75 -2.90
C CYS A 31 2.55 -2.06 -3.65
N LEU A 32 1.27 -2.36 -3.90
CA LEU A 32 0.87 -3.51 -4.72
C LEU A 32 1.24 -3.29 -6.19
N VAL A 33 1.18 -2.03 -6.62
CA VAL A 33 1.59 -1.59 -7.95
C VAL A 33 2.53 -0.40 -7.80
N GLU A 34 3.79 -0.57 -8.20
CA GLU A 34 4.81 0.47 -8.20
C GLU A 34 4.87 1.19 -9.55
N PRO A 35 5.20 2.50 -9.58
CA PRO A 35 5.65 3.34 -8.47
C PRO A 35 4.48 4.02 -7.72
N GLY A 36 4.06 3.48 -6.58
CA GLY A 36 3.01 4.08 -5.74
C GLY A 36 1.59 4.12 -6.33
N LEU A 37 1.31 3.41 -7.43
CA LEU A 37 0.01 3.47 -8.12
C LEU A 37 -1.13 2.89 -7.25
N LEU A 38 -0.84 1.83 -6.49
CA LEU A 38 -1.85 1.19 -5.63
C LEU A 38 -1.24 0.74 -4.30
N PRO A 39 -1.40 1.52 -3.22
CA PRO A 39 -1.08 1.09 -1.87
C PRO A 39 -1.98 -0.08 -1.42
N PRO A 40 -1.57 -0.90 -0.44
CA PRO A 40 -2.32 -2.10 -0.01
C PRO A 40 -3.75 -1.86 0.47
N GLN A 41 -4.04 -0.65 0.96
CA GLN A 41 -5.36 -0.22 1.41
C GLN A 41 -5.88 0.99 0.60
N GLY A 42 -5.27 1.28 -0.55
CA GLY A 42 -5.64 2.38 -1.43
C GLY A 42 -6.75 2.01 -2.41
N ILE A 43 -7.41 3.02 -2.96
CA ILE A 43 -8.38 2.87 -4.06
C ILE A 43 -7.78 3.53 -5.30
N LEU A 44 -7.66 2.77 -6.39
CA LEU A 44 -7.21 3.28 -7.69
C LEU A 44 -8.41 3.74 -8.53
N PHE A 45 -8.43 5.02 -8.88
CA PHE A 45 -9.40 5.60 -9.80
C PHE A 45 -8.82 5.69 -11.22
N VAL A 46 -9.53 5.11 -12.20
CA VAL A 46 -9.12 5.16 -13.62
C VAL A 46 -10.11 6.02 -14.41
N GLY A 47 -9.71 7.26 -14.67
CA GLY A 47 -10.46 8.24 -15.46
C GLY A 47 -10.04 8.28 -16.94
N GLY A 48 -10.87 8.89 -17.78
CA GLY A 48 -10.60 9.09 -19.21
C GLY A 48 -11.87 9.01 -20.06
N GLU A 49 -11.76 9.38 -21.34
CA GLU A 49 -12.90 9.41 -22.27
C GLU A 49 -13.53 8.02 -22.50
N PRO A 50 -14.80 7.94 -22.92
CA PRO A 50 -15.40 6.67 -23.32
C PRO A 50 -14.57 5.95 -24.40
N LYS A 51 -14.51 4.61 -24.32
CA LYS A 51 -13.86 3.73 -25.31
C LYS A 51 -12.33 3.83 -25.46
N VAL A 52 -11.62 4.60 -24.64
CA VAL A 52 -10.13 4.64 -24.63
C VAL A 52 -9.44 3.39 -24.07
N GLY A 53 -10.20 2.35 -23.73
CA GLY A 53 -9.64 1.07 -23.25
C GLY A 53 -9.43 0.97 -21.73
N LYS A 54 -10.02 1.85 -20.91
CA LYS A 54 -9.92 1.81 -19.43
C LYS A 54 -10.25 0.43 -18.83
N SER A 55 -11.35 -0.19 -19.27
CA SER A 55 -11.75 -1.52 -18.79
C SER A 55 -10.72 -2.60 -19.13
N LEU A 56 -10.12 -2.51 -20.33
CA LEU A 56 -9.08 -3.42 -20.77
C LEU A 56 -7.79 -3.21 -19.97
N LEU A 57 -7.43 -1.96 -19.67
CA LEU A 57 -6.29 -1.63 -18.81
C LEU A 57 -6.48 -2.19 -17.39
N VAL A 58 -7.64 -1.94 -16.77
CA VAL A 58 -7.94 -2.43 -15.41
C VAL A 58 -7.96 -3.95 -15.36
N ALA A 59 -8.57 -4.62 -16.34
CA ALA A 59 -8.60 -6.08 -16.38
C ALA A 59 -7.20 -6.69 -16.52
N ASN A 60 -6.36 -6.13 -17.39
CA ASN A 60 -4.98 -6.60 -17.54
C ASN A 60 -4.13 -6.30 -16.30
N LEU A 61 -4.32 -5.16 -15.65
CA LEU A 61 -3.65 -4.82 -14.40
C LEU A 61 -4.06 -5.79 -13.28
N ALA A 62 -5.35 -6.07 -13.12
CA ALA A 62 -5.86 -7.03 -12.13
C ALA A 62 -5.32 -8.45 -12.38
N LEU A 63 -5.25 -8.88 -13.65
CA LEU A 63 -4.65 -10.16 -14.00
C LEU A 63 -3.16 -10.20 -13.65
N SER A 64 -2.42 -9.13 -13.94
CA SER A 64 -0.98 -9.05 -13.65
C SER A 64 -0.72 -9.05 -12.14
N LEU A 65 -1.58 -8.35 -11.37
CA LEU A 65 -1.59 -8.37 -9.91
C LEU A 65 -1.83 -9.77 -9.35
N ALA A 66 -2.79 -10.50 -9.91
CA ALA A 66 -3.08 -11.86 -9.50
C ALA A 66 -1.97 -12.86 -9.89
N ALA A 67 -1.33 -12.64 -11.04
CA ALA A 67 -0.23 -13.47 -11.52
C ALA A 67 1.12 -13.14 -10.86
N GLY A 68 1.25 -11.96 -10.25
CA GLY A 68 2.52 -11.48 -9.71
C GLY A 68 3.56 -11.15 -10.77
N VAL A 69 3.12 -10.77 -11.98
CA VAL A 69 4.00 -10.53 -13.13
C VAL A 69 3.97 -9.05 -13.48
N ASP A 70 5.14 -8.44 -13.61
CA ASP A 70 5.29 -7.06 -14.04
C ASP A 70 4.67 -6.85 -15.44
N ARG A 71 3.91 -5.76 -15.60
CA ARG A 71 3.24 -5.47 -16.88
C ARG A 71 2.99 -3.98 -17.05
N LEU A 72 3.02 -3.52 -18.31
CA LEU A 72 2.74 -2.13 -18.71
C LEU A 72 3.68 -1.09 -18.04
N GLY A 73 4.90 -1.49 -17.66
CA GLY A 73 5.85 -0.61 -16.99
C GLY A 73 5.60 -0.42 -15.50
N PHE A 74 4.62 -1.13 -14.93
CA PHE A 74 4.40 -1.20 -13.48
C PHE A 74 5.04 -2.45 -12.93
N SER A 75 5.81 -2.29 -11.84
CA SER A 75 6.30 -3.43 -11.08
C SER A 75 5.24 -3.84 -10.08
N ILE A 76 4.94 -5.14 -10.04
CA ILE A 76 3.89 -5.71 -9.22
C ILE A 76 4.57 -6.45 -8.09
N SER A 77 4.41 -5.93 -6.87
CA SER A 77 4.84 -6.66 -5.68
C SER A 77 3.80 -7.74 -5.38
N ALA A 78 3.99 -8.93 -5.95
CA ALA A 78 3.34 -10.12 -5.44
C ALA A 78 3.75 -10.32 -3.98
N ARG A 79 2.76 -10.64 -3.15
CA ARG A 79 2.97 -10.93 -1.72
C ARG A 79 4.00 -12.02 -1.50
#